data_AF-A0A852X7J0-F1
#
_entry.id   AF-A0A852X7J0-F1
#
_cell.length_a   1.000
_cell.length_b   1.000
_cell.length_c   1.000
_cell.angle_alpha   90.00
_cell.angle_beta   90.00
_cell.angle_gamma   90.00
#
_symmetry.space_group_name_H-M   'P 1'
#
loop_
_entity.id
_entity.type
_entity.pdbx_description
1 polymer ?
#
loop_
_entity_poly.entity_id
_entity_poly.type
_entity_poly.pdbx_seq_one_letter_code
_entity_poly.pdbx_strand_id
1 'polypeptide(L)'
;MSLRPFAVVTLTLLALAACSTDAPGTDRSSGASSSSDVATDPAEALGRAGLALPSGATAASLDVVEVEDADEAYAVSFQLARSQVEEFCSSGGLGGSLPAVTLNPTHEPVLGALPVSSESRSCDAVDPDNPSWWRYVLVDPGDPATVHVSLMHVPR
;
A
#
# COMPACT_ATOMS: atom_id res chain seq x y z
N MET A 1 -22.39 47.83 -33.85
CA MET A 1 -22.79 47.80 -35.27
C MET A 1 -22.90 46.35 -35.68
N SER A 2 -24.07 45.97 -36.18
CA SER A 2 -24.42 44.65 -36.70
C SER A 2 -23.65 44.32 -37.97
N LEU A 3 -23.36 43.03 -38.22
CA LEU A 3 -23.44 42.36 -39.53
C LEU A 3 -23.15 40.85 -39.35
N ARG A 4 -24.21 40.05 -39.28
CA ARG A 4 -24.25 38.68 -39.82
C ARG A 4 -24.43 38.81 -41.35
N PRO A 5 -24.05 37.84 -42.22
CA PRO A 5 -24.92 36.66 -42.39
C PRO A 5 -24.39 35.38 -43.13
N PHE A 6 -25.27 34.36 -43.20
CA PHE A 6 -25.43 33.21 -44.13
C PHE A 6 -24.26 32.20 -44.28
N ALA A 7 -24.34 30.96 -43.75
CA ALA A 7 -25.16 29.79 -44.13
C ALA A 7 -24.70 29.07 -45.42
N VAL A 8 -24.14 27.86 -45.28
CA VAL A 8 -24.23 26.79 -46.29
C VAL A 8 -24.46 25.46 -45.58
N VAL A 9 -25.61 24.86 -45.89
CA VAL A 9 -25.99 23.48 -45.59
C VAL A 9 -25.46 22.61 -46.72
N THR A 10 -24.77 21.52 -46.39
CA THR A 10 -24.55 20.42 -47.35
C THR A 10 -24.95 19.11 -46.70
N LEU A 11 -26.04 18.56 -47.24
CA LEU A 11 -26.64 17.26 -46.95
C LEU A 11 -25.94 16.18 -47.81
N THR A 12 -26.27 14.90 -47.56
CA THR A 12 -26.09 13.68 -48.38
C THR A 12 -24.72 12.96 -48.32
N LEU A 13 -24.59 11.61 -48.30
CA LEU A 13 -25.49 10.47 -48.58
C LEU A 13 -24.92 9.14 -48.01
N LEU A 14 -25.80 8.13 -47.87
CA LEU A 14 -25.63 6.71 -47.50
C LEU A 14 -24.57 5.90 -48.29
N ALA A 15 -24.05 4.82 -47.69
CA ALA A 15 -23.94 3.43 -48.23
C ALA A 15 -23.15 2.53 -47.24
N LEU A 16 -23.76 1.50 -46.63
CA LEU A 16 -23.88 0.09 -47.07
C LEU A 16 -22.64 -0.78 -46.79
N ALA A 17 -22.92 -1.91 -46.13
CA ALA A 17 -22.02 -2.93 -45.63
C ALA A 17 -21.25 -3.70 -46.72
N ALA A 18 -20.09 -4.24 -46.35
CA ALA A 18 -19.49 -5.40 -47.02
C ALA A 18 -18.63 -6.22 -46.04
N CYS A 19 -19.00 -7.49 -45.86
CA CYS A 19 -18.21 -8.56 -45.26
C CYS A 19 -16.98 -8.91 -46.12
N SER A 20 -15.89 -9.36 -45.49
CA SER A 20 -14.87 -10.31 -46.01
C SER A 20 -14.06 -10.78 -44.79
N THR A 21 -14.30 -11.95 -44.18
CA THR A 21 -13.84 -13.33 -44.51
C THR A 21 -12.31 -13.53 -44.51
N ASP A 22 -11.84 -14.31 -43.51
CA ASP A 22 -10.68 -15.26 -43.40
C ASP A 22 -9.31 -14.93 -44.05
N ALA A 23 -8.11 -15.20 -43.52
CA ALA A 23 -7.50 -15.76 -42.30
C ALA A 23 -5.94 -15.62 -42.51
N PRO A 24 -5.05 -16.45 -41.93
CA PRO A 24 -4.58 -16.62 -40.55
C PRO A 24 -3.14 -16.06 -40.36
N GLY A 25 -2.70 -15.84 -39.11
CA GLY A 25 -1.29 -15.56 -38.85
C GLY A 25 -1.00 -15.00 -37.46
N THR A 26 -0.22 -15.77 -36.70
CA THR A 26 0.32 -15.55 -35.36
C THR A 26 1.00 -14.18 -35.16
N ASP A 27 1.12 -13.81 -33.88
CA ASP A 27 2.11 -12.88 -33.29
C ASP A 27 1.70 -11.41 -33.11
N ARG A 28 1.18 -11.08 -31.92
CA ARG A 28 2.04 -10.61 -30.83
C ARG A 28 1.21 -10.23 -29.61
N SER A 29 1.49 -10.95 -28.53
CA SER A 29 1.44 -10.53 -27.15
C SER A 29 0.93 -9.11 -26.93
N SER A 30 -0.37 -8.98 -26.66
CA SER A 30 -0.80 -8.02 -25.66
C SER A 30 -0.25 -8.53 -24.34
N GLY A 31 1.04 -8.29 -24.13
CA GLY A 31 1.60 -8.24 -22.79
C GLY A 31 0.90 -7.07 -22.11
N ALA A 32 -0.27 -7.33 -21.55
CA ALA A 32 -0.64 -6.65 -20.33
C ALA A 32 0.51 -6.96 -19.38
N SER A 33 1.45 -6.02 -19.28
CA SER A 33 2.40 -6.02 -18.18
C SER A 33 1.54 -6.21 -16.94
N SER A 34 1.64 -7.36 -16.28
CA SER A 34 1.17 -7.50 -14.92
C SER A 34 1.99 -6.48 -14.13
N SER A 35 1.48 -5.25 -14.00
CA SER A 35 1.84 -4.46 -12.84
C SER A 35 1.35 -5.31 -11.68
N SER A 36 2.27 -5.97 -11.00
CA SER A 36 2.04 -6.35 -9.61
C SER A 36 1.42 -5.11 -8.98
N ASP A 37 0.14 -5.15 -8.59
CA ASP A 37 -0.56 -3.99 -8.08
C ASP A 37 0.11 -3.64 -6.74
N VAL A 38 1.06 -2.70 -6.77
CA VAL A 38 1.76 -2.18 -5.59
C VAL A 38 0.78 -1.31 -4.81
N ALA A 39 0.79 -1.42 -3.48
CA ALA A 39 -0.06 -0.56 -2.66
C ALA A 39 0.24 0.92 -2.91
N THR A 40 -0.81 1.73 -3.07
CA THR A 40 -0.69 3.17 -3.40
C THR A 40 -0.99 4.09 -2.22
N ASP A 41 -1.57 3.56 -1.15
CA ASP A 41 -1.85 4.30 0.08
C ASP A 41 -1.64 3.46 1.36
N PRO A 42 -1.50 4.11 2.53
CA PRO A 42 -1.23 3.42 3.80
C PRO A 42 -2.30 2.39 4.20
N ALA A 43 -3.56 2.65 3.90
CA ALA A 43 -4.66 1.77 4.28
C ALA A 43 -4.66 0.51 3.41
N GLU A 44 -4.37 0.64 2.12
CA GLU A 44 -4.18 -0.48 1.22
C GLU A 44 -3.00 -1.36 1.64
N ALA A 45 -1.84 -0.76 1.95
CA ALA A 45 -0.65 -1.49 2.39
C ALA A 45 -0.91 -2.28 3.67
N LEU A 46 -1.50 -1.63 4.69
CA LEU A 46 -1.90 -2.30 5.93
C LEU A 46 -2.90 -3.44 5.67
N GLY A 47 -3.88 -3.20 4.80
CA GLY A 47 -4.91 -4.18 4.44
C GLY A 47 -4.35 -5.45 3.82
N ARG A 48 -3.31 -5.34 3.00
CA ARG A 48 -2.63 -6.51 2.40
C ARG A 48 -2.02 -7.44 3.43
N ALA A 49 -1.56 -6.89 4.56
CA ALA A 49 -1.01 -7.63 5.68
C ALA A 49 -2.02 -7.89 6.82
N GLY A 50 -3.32 -7.83 6.52
CA GLY A 50 -4.38 -8.12 7.50
C GLY A 50 -4.52 -7.09 8.62
N LEU A 51 -4.00 -5.87 8.43
CA LEU A 51 -4.15 -4.76 9.37
C LEU A 51 -5.10 -3.69 8.79
N ALA A 52 -5.62 -2.83 9.67
CA ALA A 52 -6.42 -1.68 9.26
C ALA A 52 -5.78 -0.40 9.79
N LEU A 53 -5.81 0.67 8.98
CA LEU A 53 -5.43 1.99 9.45
C LEU A 53 -6.43 2.43 10.55
N PRO A 54 -5.97 2.75 11.77
CA PRO A 54 -6.88 3.16 12.84
C PRO A 54 -7.65 4.44 12.49
N SER A 55 -8.92 4.53 12.87
CA SER A 55 -9.80 5.67 12.52
C SER A 55 -9.36 7.02 13.09
N GLY A 56 -8.55 7.03 14.14
CA GLY A 56 -7.92 8.23 14.72
C GLY A 56 -6.52 8.54 14.17
N ALA A 57 -6.02 7.76 13.21
CA ALA A 57 -4.70 7.96 12.64
C ALA A 57 -4.64 9.27 11.84
N THR A 58 -3.55 10.00 12.02
CA THR A 58 -3.27 11.26 11.30
C THR A 58 -1.87 11.23 10.71
N ALA A 59 -1.57 12.14 9.78
CA ALA A 59 -0.27 12.23 9.13
C ALA A 59 0.23 10.89 8.55
N ALA A 60 -0.68 10.09 8.00
CA ALA A 60 -0.35 8.79 7.47
C ALA A 60 0.49 8.91 6.18
N SER A 61 1.59 8.17 6.11
CA SER A 61 2.47 8.07 4.95
C SER A 61 2.74 6.62 4.61
N LEU A 62 3.09 6.38 3.35
CA LEU A 62 3.50 5.09 2.82
C LEU A 62 4.78 5.28 2.02
N ASP A 63 5.75 4.43 2.28
CA ASP A 63 6.91 4.21 1.44
C ASP A 63 6.92 2.74 0.98
N VAL A 64 7.13 2.54 -0.32
CA VAL A 64 7.34 1.21 -0.91
C VAL A 64 8.85 0.98 -0.95
N VAL A 65 9.30 -0.15 -0.40
CA VAL A 65 10.72 -0.43 -0.20
C VAL A 65 11.09 -1.72 -0.94
N GLU A 66 12.21 -1.70 -1.66
CA GLU A 66 12.79 -2.92 -2.23
C GLU A 66 13.66 -3.62 -1.17
N VAL A 67 13.36 -4.89 -0.91
CA VAL A 67 14.12 -5.76 0.02
C VAL A 67 14.44 -7.05 -0.72
N GLU A 68 15.71 -7.47 -0.70
CA GLU A 68 16.24 -8.57 -1.55
C GLU A 68 15.42 -9.88 -1.48
N ASP A 69 14.92 -10.23 -0.29
CA ASP A 69 14.20 -11.48 -0.03
C ASP A 69 12.67 -11.29 0.15
N ALA A 70 12.11 -10.13 -0.20
CA ALA A 70 10.68 -9.87 -0.11
C ALA A 70 10.07 -9.63 -1.50
N ASP A 71 8.90 -10.20 -1.75
CA ASP A 71 8.13 -9.91 -2.98
C ASP A 71 7.60 -8.47 -2.94
N GLU A 72 7.20 -8.02 -1.75
CA GLU A 72 6.69 -6.69 -1.47
C GLU A 72 7.11 -6.26 -0.06
N ALA A 73 7.53 -5.01 0.11
CA ALA A 73 7.75 -4.42 1.42
C ALA A 73 7.26 -2.97 1.50
N TYR A 74 6.64 -2.65 2.62
CA TYR A 74 6.02 -1.35 2.88
C TYR A 74 6.42 -0.82 4.25
N ALA A 75 6.84 0.44 4.29
CA ALA A 75 6.94 1.22 5.52
C ALA A 75 5.75 2.17 5.59
N VAL A 76 4.92 2.00 6.62
CA VAL A 76 3.78 2.89 6.87
C VAL A 76 4.07 3.67 8.16
N SER A 77 3.89 4.99 8.13
CA SER A 77 3.98 5.79 9.35
C SER A 77 2.70 6.58 9.58
N PHE A 78 2.31 6.79 10.84
CA PHE A 78 1.19 7.64 11.20
C PHE A 78 1.29 8.08 12.66
N GLN A 79 0.49 9.08 13.04
CA GLN A 79 0.33 9.51 14.42
C GLN A 79 -0.98 8.98 14.99
N LEU A 80 -0.94 8.45 16.22
CA LEU A 80 -2.10 7.90 16.91
C LEU A 80 -2.03 8.18 18.41
N ALA A 81 -3.19 8.39 19.06
CA ALA A 81 -3.24 8.56 20.51
C ALA A 81 -2.66 7.33 21.21
N ARG A 82 -1.89 7.53 22.28
CA ARG A 82 -1.14 6.42 22.93
C ARG A 82 -2.04 5.28 23.40
N SER A 83 -3.24 5.61 23.90
CA SER A 83 -4.24 4.62 24.32
C SER A 83 -4.77 3.76 23.18
N GLN A 84 -4.81 4.29 21.95
CA GLN A 84 -5.28 3.57 20.77
C GLN A 84 -4.17 2.69 20.15
N VAL A 85 -2.90 2.97 20.43
CA VAL A 85 -1.78 2.14 19.96
C VAL A 85 -1.82 0.74 20.60
N GLU A 86 -2.16 0.65 21.88
CA GLU A 86 -2.31 -0.63 22.57
C GLU A 86 -3.44 -1.48 21.94
N GLU A 87 -4.56 -0.83 21.60
CA GLU A 87 -5.65 -1.45 20.86
C GLU A 87 -5.19 -1.91 19.48
N PHE A 88 -4.50 -1.06 18.71
CA PHE A 88 -3.95 -1.41 17.40
C PHE A 88 -3.05 -2.67 17.45
N CYS A 89 -2.12 -2.74 18.41
CA CYS A 89 -1.25 -3.91 18.58
C CYS A 89 -2.03 -5.17 19.00
N SER A 90 -3.09 -5.04 19.79
CA SER A 90 -3.85 -6.21 20.28
C SER A 90 -4.88 -6.68 19.26
N SER A 91 -5.72 -5.79 18.74
CA SER A 91 -6.76 -6.11 17.76
C SER A 91 -6.20 -6.47 16.39
N GLY A 92 -5.01 -5.95 16.02
CA GLY A 92 -4.29 -6.34 14.81
C GLY A 92 -3.62 -7.72 14.89
N GLY A 93 -3.71 -8.39 16.04
CA GLY A 93 -3.07 -9.69 16.25
C GLY A 93 -1.55 -9.63 16.32
N LEU A 94 -0.97 -8.51 16.77
CA LEU A 94 0.49 -8.28 16.86
C LEU A 94 1.08 -8.65 18.23
N GLY A 95 0.42 -9.55 18.97
CA GLY A 95 0.92 -10.03 20.27
C GLY A 95 0.89 -9.02 21.42
N GLY A 96 0.43 -7.79 21.18
CA GLY A 96 0.36 -6.71 22.16
C GLY A 96 1.63 -5.85 22.24
N SER A 97 1.52 -4.69 22.90
CA SER A 97 2.62 -3.72 22.99
C SER A 97 3.62 -4.09 24.09
N LEU A 98 4.90 -4.27 23.73
CA LEU A 98 6.01 -4.58 24.64
C LEU A 98 7.07 -3.46 24.61
N PRO A 99 7.92 -3.31 25.66
CA PRO A 99 9.05 -2.39 25.60
C PRO A 99 9.98 -2.74 24.44
N ALA A 100 10.32 -1.75 23.59
CA ALA A 100 11.33 -1.92 22.55
C ALA A 100 12.70 -1.55 23.12
N VAL A 101 13.67 -2.47 23.00
CA VAL A 101 15.06 -2.22 23.43
C VAL A 101 15.94 -1.87 22.24
N THR A 102 15.67 -2.50 21.10
CA THR A 102 16.30 -2.25 19.80
C THR A 102 15.27 -2.41 18.71
N LEU A 103 15.54 -1.83 17.54
CA LEU A 103 14.78 -2.15 16.34
C LEU A 103 15.03 -3.62 15.98
N ASN A 104 13.99 -4.33 15.53
CA ASN A 104 14.15 -5.70 15.07
C ASN A 104 14.96 -5.69 13.76
N PRO A 105 16.15 -6.34 13.69
CA PRO A 105 17.02 -6.30 12.51
C PRO A 105 16.35 -6.83 11.23
N THR A 106 15.37 -7.72 11.36
CA THR A 106 14.57 -8.22 10.23
C THR A 106 13.79 -7.09 9.54
N HIS A 107 13.37 -6.07 10.28
CA HIS A 107 12.53 -4.96 9.80
C HIS A 107 13.31 -3.66 9.56
N GLU A 108 14.59 -3.61 9.92
CA GLU A 108 15.47 -2.47 9.68
C GLU A 108 15.64 -2.13 8.19
N PRO A 109 15.72 -3.09 7.24
CA PRO A 109 15.76 -2.76 5.81
C PRO A 109 14.54 -1.98 5.32
N VAL A 110 13.38 -2.14 5.97
CA VAL A 110 12.13 -1.46 5.61
C VAL A 110 11.99 -0.12 6.33
N LEU A 111 12.24 -0.09 7.63
CA LEU A 111 12.05 1.12 8.45
C LEU A 111 13.25 2.07 8.43
N GLY A 112 14.41 1.60 7.96
CA GLY A 112 15.70 2.23 8.20
C GLY A 112 16.14 2.15 9.66
N ALA A 113 17.29 2.76 9.95
CA ALA A 113 17.86 2.80 11.31
C ALA A 113 17.13 3.80 12.22
N LEU A 114 15.85 3.55 12.50
CA LEU A 114 15.06 4.37 13.42
C LEU A 114 15.62 4.30 14.84
N PRO A 115 15.71 5.43 15.55
CA PRO A 115 16.16 5.44 16.93
C PRO A 115 15.14 4.73 17.82
N VAL A 116 15.63 3.92 18.77
CA VAL A 116 14.81 3.33 19.83
C VAL A 116 15.23 3.94 21.16
N SER A 117 14.25 4.46 21.90
CA SER A 117 14.45 5.02 23.24
C SER A 117 13.92 4.07 24.31
N SER A 118 14.22 4.34 25.58
CA SER A 118 13.70 3.54 26.70
C SER A 118 12.17 3.55 26.85
N GLU A 119 11.49 4.50 26.21
CA GLU A 119 10.03 4.66 26.22
C GLU A 119 9.36 4.12 24.95
N SER A 120 10.17 3.70 23.97
CA SER A 120 9.69 3.10 22.74
C SER A 120 9.03 1.75 23.02
N ARG A 121 8.04 1.41 22.20
CA ARG A 121 7.33 0.13 22.28
C ARG A 121 7.39 -0.57 20.94
N SER A 122 7.24 -1.88 20.94
CA SER A 122 7.05 -2.65 19.72
C SER A 122 5.97 -3.70 19.88
N CYS A 123 5.40 -4.10 18.76
CA CYS A 123 4.55 -5.27 18.65
C CYS A 123 4.80 -5.91 17.29
N ASP A 124 4.78 -7.24 17.23
CA ASP A 124 5.20 -7.98 16.06
C ASP A 124 4.45 -9.30 15.96
N ALA A 125 4.09 -9.67 14.73
CA ALA A 125 3.53 -10.96 14.43
C ALA A 125 3.58 -11.23 12.93
N VAL A 126 3.60 -12.51 12.60
CA VAL A 126 3.20 -12.97 11.27
C VAL A 126 1.67 -12.87 11.16
N ASP A 127 1.15 -12.56 9.97
CA ASP A 127 -0.29 -12.59 9.73
C ASP A 127 -0.84 -14.02 9.89
N PRO A 128 -1.85 -14.24 10.77
CA PRO A 128 -2.43 -15.56 10.99
C PRO A 128 -3.10 -16.17 9.76
N ASP A 129 -3.64 -15.33 8.86
CA ASP A 129 -4.39 -15.79 7.68
C ASP A 129 -3.48 -15.94 6.45
N ASN A 130 -2.43 -15.13 6.37
CA ASN A 130 -1.40 -15.24 5.33
C ASN A 130 0.01 -15.15 5.94
N PRO A 131 0.63 -16.28 6.29
CA PRO A 131 1.82 -16.25 7.10
C PRO A 131 3.12 -16.01 6.30
N SER A 132 2.98 -15.54 5.05
CA SER A 132 4.03 -14.87 4.28
C SER A 132 4.15 -13.38 4.63
N TRP A 133 3.13 -12.77 5.24
CA TRP A 133 3.21 -11.39 5.73
C TRP A 133 3.82 -11.32 7.13
N TRP A 134 4.99 -10.71 7.22
CA TRP A 134 5.70 -10.41 8.46
C TRP A 134 5.43 -8.95 8.82
N ARG A 135 5.00 -8.71 10.05
CA ARG A 135 4.49 -7.42 10.48
C ARG A 135 5.18 -7.01 11.77
N TYR A 136 5.68 -5.78 11.79
CA TYR A 136 6.32 -5.21 12.96
C TYR A 136 5.91 -3.75 13.10
N VAL A 137 5.72 -3.34 14.34
CA VAL A 137 5.38 -1.97 14.70
C VAL A 137 6.41 -1.47 15.69
N LEU A 138 7.02 -0.33 15.40
CA LEU A 138 7.76 0.48 16.36
C LEU A 138 6.91 1.71 16.72
N VAL A 139 6.85 2.02 18.01
CA VAL A 139 6.10 3.16 18.52
C VAL A 139 7.05 4.07 19.27
N ASP A 140 7.18 5.31 18.81
CA ASP A 140 7.95 6.34 19.47
C ASP A 140 7.24 6.83 20.75
N PRO A 141 7.98 7.42 21.71
CA PRO A 141 7.35 8.14 22.82
C PRO A 141 6.55 9.36 22.32
N GLY A 142 5.48 9.70 23.02
CA GLY A 142 4.63 10.85 22.72
C GLY A 142 3.13 10.56 22.86
N ASP A 143 2.34 11.64 22.83
CA ASP A 143 0.89 11.58 22.68
C ASP A 143 0.41 12.82 21.88
N PRO A 144 0.07 12.68 20.58
CA PRO A 144 0.04 11.43 19.83
C PRO A 144 1.44 10.81 19.67
N ALA A 145 1.49 9.49 19.65
CA ALA A 145 2.71 8.74 19.35
C ALA A 145 2.87 8.58 17.84
N THR A 146 4.10 8.64 17.36
CA THR A 146 4.43 8.21 16.00
C THR A 146 4.52 6.68 15.98
N VAL A 147 3.80 6.07 15.05
CA VAL A 147 3.75 4.63 14.81
C VAL A 147 4.42 4.36 13.48
N HIS A 148 5.40 3.48 13.46
CA HIS A 148 6.10 3.02 12.27
C HIS A 148 5.80 1.53 12.08
N VAL A 149 5.26 1.16 10.93
CA VAL A 149 4.85 -0.21 10.61
C VAL A 149 5.68 -0.71 9.45
N SER A 150 6.36 -1.83 9.67
CA SER A 150 7.00 -2.61 8.62
C SER A 150 6.11 -3.76 8.23
N LEU A 151 5.83 -3.88 6.94
CA LEU A 151 5.10 -4.99 6.33
C LEU A 151 6.00 -5.61 5.27
N MET A 152 6.28 -6.90 5.37
CA MET A 152 7.06 -7.63 4.36
C MET A 152 6.33 -8.89 3.94
N HIS A 153 6.14 -9.08 2.65
CA HIS A 153 5.69 -10.34 2.08
C HIS A 153 6.92 -11.16 1.67
N VAL A 154 7.19 -12.23 2.42
CA VAL A 154 8.33 -13.11 2.18
C VAL A 154 7.83 -14.42 1.53
N PRO A 155 8.30 -14.77 0.32
CA PRO A 155 7.95 -16.03 -0.32
C PRO A 155 8.48 -17.20 0.53
N ARG A 156 7.68 -18.26 0.64
CA ARG A 156 8.02 -19.47 1.41
C ARG A 156 8.60 -20.58 0.55
#